data_AF-A0A942I5T5-F1
#
_entry.id   AF-A0A942I5T5-F1
#
_cell.length_a   1.000
_cell.length_b   1.000
_cell.length_c   1.000
_cell.angle_alpha   90.00
_cell.angle_beta   90.00
_cell.angle_gamma   90.00
#
_symmetry.space_group_name_H-M   'P 1'
#
loop_
_entity.id
_entity.type
_entity.pdbx_description
1 polymer ?
#
loop_
_entity_poly.entity_id
_entity_poly.type
_entity_poly.pdbx_seq_one_letter_code
_entity_poly.pdbx_strand_id
1 'polypeptide(L)'
;MRHMRYIAIIASFFAAHTTKCGEVITFFVRAYPTGNTAANAKPFNCSLQKPGNLSEYCQQAGMDSTITSGIFFSYAGFLNISTLNGQVLFPRKQLQPELQLLVTDRITPIHILNNVIDHWELERGTLADLYTIKRSWDNEARIFYWTVSKAELPADEQISLNTIVMFAKPRHVYVPEGVTPTTGDPNLILPDIYVRQAIKTPSNSLYLLNMRQFFGPTGLIQQKSPLHQSFHLFDWGHEIR
;
A
#
# COMPACT_ATOMS: atom_id res chain seq x y z
N MET A 1 -46.96 36.35 -7.43
CA MET A 1 -45.51 36.38 -7.12
C MET A 1 -45.20 35.76 -5.75
N ARG A 2 -45.38 34.44 -5.57
CA ARG A 2 -44.98 33.74 -4.31
C ARG A 2 -44.38 32.35 -4.52
N HIS A 3 -44.45 31.79 -5.72
CA HIS A 3 -43.89 30.45 -6.03
C HIS A 3 -42.45 30.45 -6.55
N MET A 4 -41.87 31.62 -6.85
CA MET A 4 -40.53 31.72 -7.44
C MET A 4 -39.39 31.82 -6.42
N ARG A 5 -39.69 31.74 -5.12
CA ARG A 5 -38.69 31.83 -4.03
C ARG A 5 -38.30 30.47 -3.45
N TYR A 6 -39.07 29.41 -3.68
CA TYR A 6 -38.78 28.08 -3.14
C TYR A 6 -37.88 27.22 -4.04
N ILE A 7 -37.75 27.56 -5.32
CA ILE A 7 -36.92 26.79 -6.28
C ILE A 7 -35.43 27.06 -6.06
N ALA A 8 -35.05 28.24 -5.56
CA ALA A 8 -33.64 28.61 -5.35
C ALA A 8 -32.98 27.89 -4.16
N ILE A 9 -33.76 27.47 -3.15
CA ILE A 9 -33.23 26.82 -1.93
C ILE A 9 -32.98 25.32 -2.15
N ILE A 10 -33.70 24.68 -3.07
CA ILE A 10 -33.50 23.26 -3.39
C ILE A 10 -32.30 23.06 -4.33
N ALA A 11 -32.02 24.03 -5.22
CA ALA A 11 -30.85 23.99 -6.10
C ALA A 11 -29.51 24.18 -5.36
N SER A 12 -29.52 24.82 -4.19
CA SER A 12 -28.30 25.06 -3.38
C SER A 12 -27.91 23.86 -2.49
N PHE A 13 -28.79 22.87 -2.31
CA PHE A 13 -28.46 21.62 -1.62
C PHE A 13 -27.78 20.57 -2.53
N PHE A 14 -27.78 20.79 -3.85
CA PHE A 14 -27.08 19.94 -4.83
C PHE A 14 -25.70 20.48 -5.23
N ALA A 15 -25.17 21.47 -4.51
CA ALA A 15 -23.73 21.70 -4.46
C ALA A 15 -23.11 20.55 -3.65
N ALA A 16 -23.15 19.35 -4.24
CA ALA A 16 -22.47 18.17 -3.74
C ALA A 16 -21.03 18.58 -3.42
N HIS A 17 -20.65 18.47 -2.16
CA HIS A 17 -19.27 18.56 -1.73
C HIS A 17 -18.48 17.50 -2.49
N THR A 18 -17.92 17.85 -3.65
CA THR A 18 -16.92 17.06 -4.35
C THR A 18 -15.59 17.22 -3.62
N THR A 19 -15.55 16.74 -2.37
CA THR A 19 -14.29 16.53 -1.67
C THR A 19 -13.54 15.45 -2.44
N LYS A 20 -12.59 15.86 -3.28
CA LYS A 20 -11.65 14.96 -3.94
C LYS A 20 -10.81 14.29 -2.85
N CYS A 21 -11.22 13.09 -2.46
CA CYS A 21 -10.36 12.19 -1.70
C CYS A 21 -9.31 11.65 -2.67
N GLY A 22 -8.03 11.68 -2.28
CA GLY A 22 -6.96 11.11 -3.11
C GLY A 22 -7.18 9.62 -3.31
N GLU A 23 -6.93 9.14 -4.53
CA GLU A 23 -6.96 7.72 -4.86
C GLU A 23 -5.88 6.96 -4.08
N VAL A 24 -6.18 5.74 -3.64
CA VAL A 24 -5.27 4.93 -2.84
C VAL A 24 -5.01 3.56 -3.47
N ILE A 25 -3.88 2.97 -3.09
CA ILE A 25 -3.54 1.58 -3.30
C ILE A 25 -3.62 0.89 -1.94
N THR A 26 -4.32 -0.23 -1.84
CA THR A 26 -4.41 -1.02 -0.61
C THR A 26 -4.35 -2.52 -0.89
N PHE A 27 -3.80 -3.27 0.05
CA PHE A 27 -3.72 -4.73 0.01
C PHE A 27 -3.49 -5.27 1.42
N PHE A 28 -3.62 -6.58 1.60
CA PHE A 28 -3.40 -7.23 2.89
C PHE A 28 -2.24 -8.21 2.82
N VAL A 29 -1.46 -8.21 3.89
CA VAL A 29 -0.49 -9.25 4.20
C VAL A 29 -1.15 -10.25 5.13
N ARG A 30 -1.16 -11.52 4.74
CA ARG A 30 -1.81 -12.60 5.49
C ARG A 30 -0.83 -13.71 5.86
N ALA A 31 -1.16 -14.46 6.90
CA ALA A 31 -0.50 -15.72 7.17
C ALA A 31 -0.75 -16.68 6.00
N TYR A 32 0.28 -17.37 5.52
CA TYR A 32 0.08 -18.41 4.52
C TYR A 32 -0.86 -19.49 5.09
N PRO A 33 -1.95 -19.86 4.40
CA PRO A 33 -2.91 -20.82 4.91
C PRO A 33 -2.26 -22.19 5.00
N THR A 34 -1.73 -22.53 6.17
CA THR A 34 -1.37 -23.89 6.52
C THR A 34 -2.63 -24.56 7.07
N GLY A 35 -3.05 -25.68 6.47
CA GLY A 35 -4.33 -26.35 6.75
C GLY A 35 -4.59 -26.84 8.19
N ASN A 36 -3.78 -26.44 9.17
CA ASN A 36 -3.82 -26.90 10.56
C ASN A 36 -3.92 -25.78 11.62
N THR A 37 -4.00 -24.51 11.23
CA THR A 37 -3.86 -23.38 12.19
C THR A 37 -5.09 -23.12 13.07
N ALA A 38 -6.29 -23.62 12.71
CA ALA A 38 -7.47 -23.51 13.57
C ALA A 38 -7.53 -24.57 14.70
N ALA A 39 -6.89 -25.72 14.51
CA ALA A 39 -6.95 -26.83 15.48
C ALA A 39 -5.90 -26.73 16.61
N ASN A 40 -4.86 -25.91 16.43
CA ASN A 40 -3.74 -25.80 17.38
C ASN A 40 -3.55 -24.39 17.97
N ALA A 41 -4.47 -23.46 17.72
CA ALA A 41 -4.45 -22.15 18.36
C ALA A 41 -4.76 -22.32 19.86
N LYS A 42 -3.72 -22.55 20.68
CA LYS A 42 -3.86 -22.50 22.14
C LYS A 42 -4.37 -21.09 22.50
N PRO A 43 -5.47 -20.97 23.26
CA PRO A 43 -5.99 -19.67 23.66
C PRO A 43 -4.91 -18.88 24.38
N PHE A 44 -4.75 -17.62 23.98
CA PHE A 44 -3.75 -16.69 24.50
C PHE A 44 -4.07 -16.35 25.97
N ASN A 45 -3.63 -17.20 26.89
CA ASN A 45 -3.74 -16.98 28.32
C ASN A 45 -2.33 -17.04 28.94
N CYS A 46 -1.53 -15.96 28.79
CA CYS A 46 -0.39 -15.74 29.69
C CYS A 46 -0.96 -15.34 31.07
N SER A 47 -1.60 -16.29 31.78
CA SER A 47 -1.83 -16.13 33.21
C SER A 47 -0.48 -16.28 33.90
N LEU A 48 -0.01 -15.20 34.54
CA LEU A 48 1.21 -15.15 35.35
C LEU A 48 1.16 -16.19 36.46
N GLN A 49 1.60 -17.42 36.19
CA GLN A 49 1.61 -18.46 37.23
C GLN A 49 2.75 -18.23 38.23
N LYS A 50 3.85 -17.55 37.84
CA LYS A 50 4.96 -17.19 38.75
C LYS A 50 5.66 -15.89 38.33
N PRO A 51 5.93 -14.94 39.25
CA PRO A 51 6.78 -13.78 38.98
C PRO A 51 8.23 -14.22 38.82
N GLY A 52 8.89 -13.81 37.73
CA GLY A 52 10.34 -14.00 37.52
C GLY A 52 10.77 -14.58 36.16
N ASN A 53 9.91 -15.37 35.50
CA ASN A 53 10.23 -16.04 34.22
C ASN A 53 9.29 -15.57 33.09
N LEU A 54 9.24 -14.26 32.86
CA LEU A 54 8.35 -13.63 31.87
C LEU A 54 8.79 -13.84 30.41
N SER A 55 10.09 -14.01 30.15
CA SER A 55 10.63 -13.99 28.80
C SER A 55 10.50 -15.33 28.06
N GLU A 56 10.78 -16.45 28.71
CA GLU A 56 10.93 -17.73 27.99
C GLU A 56 9.60 -18.37 27.59
N TYR A 57 8.57 -18.27 28.44
CA TYR A 57 7.28 -18.92 28.19
C TYR A 57 6.37 -18.13 27.22
N CYS A 58 6.33 -16.80 27.29
CA CYS A 58 5.59 -16.01 26.28
C CYS A 58 6.41 -15.89 24.95
N GLN A 59 7.73 -16.17 24.93
CA GLN A 59 8.50 -16.28 23.67
C GLN A 59 8.21 -17.56 22.89
N GLN A 60 8.16 -18.73 23.54
CA GLN A 60 7.87 -19.99 22.84
C GLN A 60 6.43 -20.06 22.30
N ALA A 61 5.47 -19.39 22.95
CA ALA A 61 4.09 -19.29 22.46
C ALA A 61 3.89 -18.25 21.33
N GLY A 62 4.86 -17.35 21.10
CA GLY A 62 4.82 -16.33 20.05
C GLY A 62 5.62 -16.66 18.79
N MET A 63 6.26 -17.83 18.72
CA MET A 63 7.14 -18.22 17.60
C MET A 63 6.40 -18.84 16.41
N ASP A 64 5.14 -19.29 16.58
CA ASP A 64 4.35 -19.94 15.51
C ASP A 64 3.30 -19.01 14.86
N SER A 65 3.09 -17.79 15.37
CA SER A 65 2.26 -16.83 14.66
C SER A 65 3.10 -16.17 13.57
N THR A 66 2.87 -16.50 12.30
CA THR A 66 3.37 -15.71 11.16
C THR A 66 2.91 -14.26 11.35
N ILE A 67 3.83 -13.40 11.77
CA ILE A 67 3.54 -11.99 12.04
C ILE A 67 3.27 -11.31 10.69
N THR A 68 2.04 -10.84 10.51
CA THR A 68 1.61 -10.09 9.31
C THR A 68 1.65 -8.58 9.51
N SER A 69 1.83 -8.13 10.74
CA SER A 69 1.97 -6.72 11.13
C SER A 69 3.43 -6.29 11.24
N GLY A 70 3.71 -5.00 11.13
CA GLY A 70 5.08 -4.50 11.30
C GLY A 70 6.01 -4.76 10.11
N ILE A 71 5.50 -5.24 8.98
CA ILE A 71 6.29 -5.46 7.76
C ILE A 71 6.34 -4.14 6.99
N PHE A 72 7.54 -3.75 6.58
CA PHE A 72 7.75 -2.49 5.90
C PHE A 72 7.58 -2.62 4.39
N PHE A 73 7.03 -1.55 3.81
CA PHE A 73 6.82 -1.41 2.39
C PHE A 73 7.21 -0.01 1.94
N SER A 74 7.70 0.15 0.71
CA SER A 74 7.84 1.46 0.08
C SER A 74 7.19 1.52 -1.30
N TYR A 75 6.72 2.71 -1.69
CA TYR A 75 6.14 2.98 -3.00
C TYR A 75 6.29 4.46 -3.34
N ALA A 76 6.82 4.79 -4.52
CA ALA A 76 6.89 6.17 -5.03
C ALA A 76 7.39 7.22 -4.01
N GLY A 77 8.45 6.89 -3.25
CA GLY A 77 9.02 7.77 -2.22
C GLY A 77 8.26 7.80 -0.89
N PHE A 78 7.26 6.94 -0.69
CA PHE A 78 6.59 6.72 0.59
C PHE A 78 7.09 5.47 1.27
N LEU A 79 7.17 5.49 2.60
CA LEU A 79 7.42 4.33 3.45
C LEU A 79 6.19 4.08 4.32
N ASN A 80 5.72 2.83 4.38
CA ASN A 80 4.62 2.44 5.25
C ASN A 80 4.88 1.06 5.90
N ILE A 81 4.07 0.72 6.89
CA ILE A 81 4.17 -0.50 7.67
C ILE A 81 2.81 -1.19 7.67
N SER A 82 2.78 -2.52 7.56
CA SER A 82 1.54 -3.27 7.68
C SER A 82 0.92 -3.11 9.07
N THR A 83 -0.38 -2.86 9.10
CA THR A 83 -1.14 -2.69 10.35
C THR A 83 -1.29 -4.00 11.11
N LEU A 84 -1.93 -3.97 12.29
CA LEU A 84 -2.25 -5.18 13.07
C LEU A 84 -3.08 -6.21 12.28
N ASN A 85 -3.89 -5.75 11.31
CA ASN A 85 -4.68 -6.61 10.44
C ASN A 85 -3.94 -6.96 9.13
N GLY A 86 -2.65 -6.63 9.02
CA GLY A 86 -1.84 -6.83 7.82
C GLY A 86 -2.13 -5.86 6.68
N GLN A 87 -2.98 -4.85 6.87
CA GLN A 87 -3.32 -3.90 5.81
C GLN A 87 -2.15 -2.97 5.51
N VAL A 88 -1.91 -2.68 4.23
CA VAL A 88 -0.99 -1.64 3.75
C VAL A 88 -1.78 -0.66 2.90
N LEU A 89 -1.42 0.63 2.98
CA LEU A 89 -2.07 1.70 2.23
C LEU A 89 -1.04 2.68 1.67
N PHE A 90 -1.15 3.03 0.40
CA PHE A 90 -0.33 4.04 -0.25
C PHE A 90 -1.20 5.04 -1.02
N PRO A 91 -0.78 6.30 -1.16
CA PRO A 91 -1.39 7.20 -2.13
C PRO A 91 -1.09 6.69 -3.54
N ARG A 92 -2.10 6.60 -4.40
CA ARG A 92 -1.90 6.22 -5.80
C ARG A 92 -1.23 7.38 -6.55
N LYS A 93 -0.08 7.12 -7.18
CA LYS A 93 0.67 8.13 -7.95
C LYS A 93 0.57 7.96 -9.46
N GLN A 94 0.10 6.80 -9.90
CA GLN A 94 0.03 6.40 -11.30
C GLN A 94 -1.39 6.44 -11.85
N LEU A 95 -1.50 6.78 -13.14
CA LEU A 95 -2.76 6.77 -13.87
C LEU A 95 -3.16 5.35 -14.32
N GLN A 96 -2.19 4.52 -14.71
CA GLN A 96 -2.46 3.16 -15.17
C GLN A 96 -2.62 2.19 -13.99
N PRO A 97 -3.57 1.24 -14.03
CA PRO A 97 -3.75 0.24 -12.99
C PRO A 97 -2.77 -0.94 -13.21
N GLU A 98 -1.48 -0.63 -13.29
CA GLU A 98 -0.39 -1.58 -13.47
C GLU A 98 0.74 -1.24 -12.48
N LEU A 99 1.13 -2.20 -11.65
CA LEU A 99 2.14 -2.06 -10.59
C LEU A 99 3.13 -3.21 -10.68
N GLN A 100 4.30 -2.98 -10.11
CA GLN A 100 5.23 -4.06 -9.79
C GLN A 100 5.27 -4.27 -8.28
N LEU A 101 5.48 -5.51 -7.85
CA LEU A 101 5.76 -5.87 -6.47
C LEU A 101 7.14 -6.51 -6.43
N LEU A 102 8.07 -5.85 -5.75
CA LEU A 102 9.43 -6.34 -5.52
C LEU A 102 9.54 -6.84 -4.09
N VAL A 103 9.90 -8.11 -3.91
CA VAL A 103 10.20 -8.70 -2.60
C VAL A 103 11.70 -8.82 -2.48
N THR A 104 12.31 -8.06 -1.57
CA THR A 104 13.75 -8.08 -1.29
C THR A 104 14.00 -7.64 0.14
N ASP A 105 15.12 -8.02 0.76
CA ASP A 105 15.47 -7.50 2.08
C ASP A 105 16.21 -6.15 2.00
N ARG A 106 16.73 -5.76 0.83
CA ARG A 106 17.52 -4.53 0.66
C ARG A 106 17.41 -3.89 -0.73
N ILE A 107 17.55 -2.57 -0.73
CA ILE A 107 17.67 -1.66 -1.88
C ILE A 107 18.68 -0.55 -1.54
N THR A 108 19.22 0.14 -2.53
CA THR A 108 20.20 1.23 -2.30
C THR A 108 19.75 2.49 -3.02
N PRO A 109 19.78 3.67 -2.37
CA PRO A 109 19.53 4.93 -3.06
C PRO A 109 20.76 5.33 -3.88
N ILE A 110 20.54 5.74 -5.12
CA ILE A 110 21.56 6.34 -5.97
C ILE A 110 21.40 7.85 -5.95
N HIS A 111 22.50 8.55 -5.68
CA HIS A 111 22.52 10.00 -5.50
C HIS A 111 23.15 10.70 -6.71
N ILE A 112 22.57 11.81 -7.15
CA ILE A 112 23.19 12.69 -8.16
C ILE A 112 24.12 13.71 -7.47
N LEU A 113 23.55 14.52 -6.57
CA LEU A 113 24.24 15.63 -5.91
C LEU A 113 23.51 16.02 -4.61
N ASN A 114 24.25 16.44 -3.57
CA ASN A 114 23.71 17.04 -2.34
C ASN A 114 22.53 16.27 -1.70
N ASN A 115 22.65 14.95 -1.57
CA ASN A 115 21.62 14.05 -1.02
C ASN A 115 20.30 13.97 -1.81
N VAL A 116 20.26 14.50 -3.05
CA VAL A 116 19.13 14.25 -3.96
C VAL A 116 19.24 12.84 -4.49
N ILE A 117 18.18 12.04 -4.27
CA ILE A 117 18.06 10.69 -4.80
C ILE A 117 17.58 10.80 -6.24
N ASP A 118 18.33 10.16 -7.14
CA ASP A 118 17.92 9.96 -8.53
C ASP A 118 16.89 8.82 -8.60
N HIS A 119 17.30 7.64 -8.15
CA HIS A 119 16.52 6.42 -8.20
C HIS A 119 16.96 5.43 -7.12
N TRP A 120 16.26 4.31 -7.05
CA TRP A 120 16.58 3.18 -6.18
C TRP A 120 17.06 2.01 -7.02
N GLU A 121 18.08 1.32 -6.55
CA GLU A 121 18.61 0.10 -7.17
C GLU A 121 18.46 -1.10 -6.24
N LEU A 122 18.41 -2.28 -6.83
CA LEU A 122 18.60 -3.54 -6.14
C LEU A 122 20.07 -3.69 -5.73
N GLU A 123 20.33 -4.05 -4.47
CA GLU A 123 21.69 -4.31 -4.02
C GLU A 123 22.22 -5.61 -4.65
N ARG A 124 23.41 -5.54 -5.27
CA ARG A 124 24.02 -6.69 -5.95
C ARG A 124 24.18 -7.90 -5.04
N GLY A 125 23.79 -9.06 -5.56
CA GLY A 125 23.86 -10.33 -4.83
C GLY A 125 22.77 -10.53 -3.78
N THR A 126 21.81 -9.61 -3.66
CA THR A 126 20.62 -9.82 -2.82
C THR A 126 19.58 -10.67 -3.54
N LEU A 127 18.89 -11.51 -2.77
CA LEU A 127 17.80 -12.33 -3.31
C LEU A 127 16.57 -11.45 -3.46
N ALA A 128 16.04 -11.40 -4.68
CA ALA A 128 14.85 -10.63 -4.99
C ALA A 128 13.90 -11.42 -5.90
N ASP A 129 12.60 -11.24 -5.70
CA ASP A 129 11.56 -11.69 -6.63
C ASP A 129 10.71 -10.48 -7.07
N LEU A 130 10.49 -10.34 -8.38
CA LEU A 130 9.63 -9.30 -8.96
C LEU A 130 8.35 -9.92 -9.52
N TYR A 131 7.24 -9.22 -9.32
CA TYR A 131 5.93 -9.60 -9.85
C TYR A 131 5.28 -8.40 -10.53
N THR A 132 4.61 -8.65 -11.66
CA THR A 132 3.78 -7.64 -12.34
C THR A 132 2.33 -7.87 -11.95
N ILE A 133 1.62 -6.80 -11.58
CA ILE A 133 0.21 -6.80 -11.18
C ILE A 133 -0.55 -5.85 -12.10
N LYS A 134 -1.39 -6.38 -12.98
CA LYS A 134 -2.10 -5.60 -14.00
C LYS A 134 -3.60 -5.80 -13.93
N ARG A 135 -4.37 -4.70 -13.91
CA ARG A 135 -5.84 -4.77 -14.02
C ARG A 135 -6.24 -4.79 -15.48
N SER A 136 -7.09 -5.75 -15.83
CA SER A 136 -7.68 -5.89 -17.15
C SER A 136 -9.19 -6.00 -17.04
N TRP A 137 -9.88 -5.80 -18.16
CA TRP A 137 -11.32 -5.98 -18.30
C TRP A 137 -11.59 -7.23 -19.13
N ASP A 138 -12.48 -8.09 -18.64
CA ASP A 138 -12.97 -9.25 -19.38
C ASP A 138 -14.27 -8.88 -20.11
N ASN A 139 -14.28 -8.95 -21.45
CA ASN A 139 -15.46 -8.63 -22.25
C ASN A 139 -16.58 -9.68 -22.15
N GLU A 140 -16.23 -10.94 -21.91
CA GLU A 140 -17.18 -12.06 -21.84
C GLU A 140 -17.83 -12.09 -20.45
N ALA A 141 -17.01 -12.10 -19.39
CA ALA A 141 -17.49 -12.13 -18.02
C ALA A 141 -17.97 -10.76 -17.50
N ARG A 142 -17.66 -9.66 -18.22
CA ARG A 142 -17.98 -8.28 -17.84
C ARG A 142 -17.53 -7.91 -16.43
N ILE A 143 -16.32 -8.33 -16.08
CA ILE A 143 -15.70 -8.06 -14.78
C ILE A 143 -14.28 -7.53 -14.96
N PHE A 144 -13.83 -6.73 -13.98
CA PHE A 144 -12.42 -6.40 -13.85
C PHE A 144 -11.70 -7.54 -13.13
N TYR A 145 -10.45 -7.77 -13.50
CA TYR A 145 -9.58 -8.74 -12.83
C TYR A 145 -8.14 -8.25 -12.77
N TRP A 146 -7.43 -8.67 -11.73
CA TRP A 146 -5.99 -8.58 -11.63
C TRP A 146 -5.36 -9.80 -12.26
N THR A 147 -4.29 -9.60 -13.04
CA THR A 147 -3.35 -10.64 -13.43
C THR A 147 -2.05 -10.40 -12.67
N VAL A 148 -1.59 -11.44 -11.96
CA VAL A 148 -0.31 -11.44 -11.26
C VAL A 148 0.60 -12.48 -11.90
N SER A 149 1.79 -12.07 -12.29
CA SER A 149 2.79 -12.96 -12.88
C SER A 149 4.19 -12.63 -12.39
N LYS A 150 5.02 -13.64 -12.17
CA LYS A 150 6.44 -13.42 -11.92
C LYS A 150 7.11 -12.74 -13.12
N ALA A 151 7.97 -11.77 -12.85
CA ALA A 151 8.72 -11.01 -13.85
C ALA A 151 10.23 -11.19 -13.62
N GLU A 152 11.00 -10.95 -14.67
CA GLU A 152 12.46 -10.91 -14.58
C GLU A 152 12.90 -9.63 -13.86
N LEU A 153 13.99 -9.73 -13.10
CA LEU A 153 14.59 -8.56 -12.46
C LEU A 153 15.16 -7.61 -13.53
N PRO A 154 15.10 -6.29 -13.31
CA PRO A 154 15.65 -5.32 -14.24
C PRO A 154 17.17 -5.54 -14.42
N ALA A 155 17.63 -5.52 -15.68
CA ALA A 155 19.03 -5.81 -16.02
C ALA A 155 20.01 -4.75 -15.51
N ASP A 156 19.54 -3.51 -15.34
CA ASP A 156 20.28 -2.37 -14.79
C ASP A 156 20.11 -2.22 -13.27
N GLU A 157 19.45 -3.18 -12.62
CA GLU A 157 19.16 -3.17 -11.18
C GLU A 157 18.24 -2.01 -10.74
N GLN A 158 17.79 -1.16 -11.67
CA GLN A 158 17.00 0.04 -11.38
C GLN A 158 15.53 -0.31 -11.08
N ILE A 159 15.04 0.16 -9.93
CA ILE A 159 13.68 -0.07 -9.48
C ILE A 159 12.76 1.02 -10.05
N SER A 160 11.74 0.59 -10.81
CA SER A 160 10.72 1.50 -11.36
C SER A 160 9.92 2.21 -10.27
N LEU A 161 9.52 3.47 -10.50
CA LEU A 161 8.70 4.25 -9.58
C LEU A 161 7.31 3.62 -9.30
N ASN A 162 6.81 2.78 -10.21
CA ASN A 162 5.55 2.06 -10.05
C ASN A 162 5.71 0.74 -9.29
N THR A 163 6.84 0.55 -8.60
CA THR A 163 7.13 -0.64 -7.81
C THR A 163 6.80 -0.43 -6.34
N ILE A 164 6.01 -1.33 -5.78
CA ILE A 164 5.88 -1.53 -4.34
C ILE A 164 7.02 -2.44 -3.91
N VAL A 165 7.89 -1.98 -3.02
CA VAL A 165 8.95 -2.80 -2.44
C VAL A 165 8.48 -3.33 -1.10
N MET A 166 8.51 -4.65 -0.91
CA MET A 166 8.28 -5.33 0.36
C MET A 166 9.63 -5.72 0.96
N PHE A 167 9.95 -5.18 2.14
CA PHE A 167 11.22 -5.46 2.81
C PHE A 167 11.15 -6.80 3.54
N ALA A 168 11.40 -7.89 2.81
CA ALA A 168 11.39 -9.26 3.29
C ALA A 168 12.22 -10.17 2.37
N LYS A 169 12.75 -11.27 2.93
CA LYS A 169 13.42 -12.29 2.11
C LYS A 169 12.39 -13.01 1.22
N PRO A 170 12.65 -13.19 -0.08
CA PRO A 170 11.70 -13.83 -1.00
C PRO A 170 11.17 -15.18 -0.51
N ARG A 171 12.05 -16.02 0.04
CA ARG A 171 11.69 -17.33 0.60
C ARG A 171 10.65 -17.32 1.74
N HIS A 172 10.44 -16.18 2.40
CA HIS A 172 9.44 -16.05 3.47
C HIS A 172 8.08 -15.55 2.96
N VAL A 173 7.98 -15.21 1.68
CA VAL A 173 6.81 -14.58 1.07
C VAL A 173 6.26 -15.49 -0.02
N TYR A 174 4.94 -15.49 -0.17
CA TYR A 174 4.24 -16.08 -1.29
C TYR A 174 3.30 -15.04 -1.89
N VAL A 175 3.52 -14.76 -3.17
CA VAL A 175 2.63 -13.93 -3.97
C VAL A 175 1.81 -14.88 -4.85
N PRO A 176 0.48 -14.87 -4.76
CA PRO A 176 -0.36 -15.72 -5.60
C PRO A 176 -0.32 -15.23 -7.04
N GLU A 177 0.15 -16.08 -7.95
CA GLU A 177 0.13 -15.82 -9.40
C GLU A 177 -1.21 -16.26 -10.01
N GLY A 178 -1.58 -15.66 -11.14
CA GLY A 178 -2.81 -15.93 -11.86
C GLY A 178 -3.80 -14.77 -11.82
N VAL A 179 -5.09 -15.10 -11.92
CA VAL A 179 -6.18 -14.14 -12.11
C VAL A 179 -7.05 -14.04 -10.87
N THR A 180 -7.34 -12.82 -10.41
CA THR A 180 -8.24 -12.56 -9.27
C THR A 180 -9.26 -11.48 -9.63
N PRO A 181 -10.57 -11.69 -9.43
CA PRO A 181 -11.58 -10.68 -9.73
C PRO A 181 -11.39 -9.42 -8.87
N THR A 182 -11.74 -8.26 -9.40
CA THR A 182 -11.63 -6.97 -8.72
C THR A 182 -12.68 -5.98 -9.20
N THR A 183 -12.69 -4.77 -8.65
CA THR A 183 -13.57 -3.68 -9.06
C THR A 183 -12.87 -2.71 -10.02
N GLY A 184 -13.67 -1.96 -10.77
CA GLY A 184 -13.22 -0.88 -11.65
C GLY A 184 -12.91 0.42 -10.93
N ASP A 185 -12.88 0.43 -9.59
CA ASP A 185 -12.78 1.65 -8.81
C ASP A 185 -11.44 2.38 -9.04
N PRO A 186 -11.41 3.71 -8.83
CA PRO A 186 -10.17 4.48 -8.83
C PRO A 186 -9.21 4.08 -7.69
N ASN A 187 -9.74 3.52 -6.59
CA ASN A 187 -8.92 2.93 -5.55
C ASN A 187 -8.51 1.52 -5.97
N LEU A 188 -7.21 1.23 -5.92
CA LEU A 188 -6.69 -0.07 -6.30
C LEU A 188 -6.65 -0.97 -5.06
N ILE A 189 -7.48 -2.01 -5.05
CA ILE A 189 -7.42 -3.09 -4.06
C ILE A 189 -6.64 -4.24 -4.69
N LEU A 190 -5.37 -4.41 -4.33
CA LEU A 190 -4.52 -5.45 -4.91
C LEU A 190 -4.78 -6.81 -4.23
N PRO A 191 -4.40 -7.92 -4.90
CA PRO A 191 -4.45 -9.24 -4.29
C PRO A 191 -3.61 -9.34 -3.00
N ASP A 192 -4.02 -10.25 -2.13
CA ASP A 192 -3.35 -10.48 -0.85
C ASP A 192 -1.97 -11.13 -1.03
N ILE A 193 -1.03 -10.75 -0.18
CA ILE A 193 0.33 -11.31 -0.12
C ILE A 193 0.41 -12.20 1.12
N TYR A 194 1.03 -13.37 1.00
CA TYR A 194 1.10 -14.33 2.10
C TYR A 194 2.51 -14.44 2.68
N VAL A 195 2.61 -14.56 4.00
CA VAL A 195 3.86 -14.75 4.73
C VAL A 195 3.94 -16.20 5.20
N ARG A 196 4.96 -16.91 4.74
CA ARG A 196 5.22 -18.33 5.06
C ARG A 196 5.93 -18.50 6.40
N GLN A 197 6.75 -17.54 6.78
CA GLN A 197 7.62 -17.59 7.97
C GLN A 197 7.71 -16.21 8.60
N ALA A 198 7.92 -16.15 9.92
CA ALA A 198 8.11 -14.88 10.61
C ALA A 198 9.24 -14.06 9.96
N ILE A 199 8.91 -12.83 9.55
CA ILE A 199 9.87 -11.88 8.99
C ILE A 199 10.63 -11.25 10.16
N LYS A 200 11.96 -11.15 10.04
CA LYS A 200 12.83 -10.57 11.08
C LYS A 200 12.65 -9.05 11.12
N THR A 201 11.64 -8.59 11.84
CA THR A 201 11.30 -7.16 11.95
C THR A 201 12.46 -6.29 12.47
N PRO A 202 13.20 -6.66 13.54
CA PRO A 202 14.22 -5.77 14.10
C PRO A 202 15.38 -5.41 13.15
N SER A 203 15.88 -6.39 12.37
CA SER A 203 16.96 -6.14 11.41
C SER A 203 16.50 -5.23 10.28
N ASN A 204 15.27 -5.43 9.80
CA ASN A 204 14.71 -4.60 8.74
C ASN A 204 14.41 -3.19 9.26
N SER A 205 13.94 -3.06 10.51
CA SER A 205 13.71 -1.77 11.15
C SER A 205 14.98 -0.92 11.24
N LEU A 206 16.11 -1.47 11.69
CA LEU A 206 17.37 -0.72 11.79
C LEU A 206 17.85 -0.21 10.42
N TYR A 207 17.79 -1.07 9.42
CA TYR A 207 18.14 -0.71 8.06
C TYR A 207 17.21 0.39 7.50
N LEU A 208 15.90 0.28 7.73
CA LEU A 208 14.93 1.25 7.24
C LEU A 208 14.93 2.56 8.02
N LEU A 209 15.32 2.55 9.29
CA LEU A 209 15.55 3.78 10.05
C LEU A 209 16.64 4.64 9.40
N ASN A 210 17.70 4.02 8.88
CA ASN A 210 18.76 4.75 8.16
C ASN A 210 18.27 5.34 6.83
N MET A 211 17.29 4.71 6.19
CA MET A 211 16.74 5.20 4.92
C MET A 211 15.53 6.13 5.10
N ARG A 212 14.92 6.18 6.29
CA ARG A 212 13.68 6.93 6.54
C ARG A 212 13.77 8.40 6.13
N GLN A 213 14.94 9.02 6.27
CA GLN A 213 15.18 10.42 5.88
C GLN A 213 14.90 10.71 4.41
N PHE A 214 14.87 9.67 3.57
CA PHE A 214 14.66 9.75 2.14
C PHE A 214 13.21 9.52 1.71
N PHE A 215 12.33 9.16 2.64
CA PHE A 215 10.93 8.84 2.37
C PHE A 215 9.99 9.86 3.00
N GLY A 216 8.92 10.20 2.27
CA GLY A 216 7.84 11.03 2.77
C GLY A 216 6.87 10.27 3.68
N PRO A 217 6.22 10.94 4.65
CA PRO A 217 5.19 10.33 5.47
C PRO A 217 3.91 10.06 4.65
N THR A 218 3.27 8.92 4.87
CA THR A 218 1.97 8.58 4.25
C THR A 218 0.78 9.29 4.91
N GLY A 219 0.91 9.71 6.18
CA GLY A 219 -0.20 10.25 6.99
C GLY A 219 -0.67 11.67 6.66
N LEU A 220 0.06 12.44 5.83
CA LEU A 220 -0.23 13.87 5.60
C LEU A 220 -0.90 14.20 4.25
N ILE A 221 -1.06 13.24 3.33
CA ILE A 221 -1.59 13.52 1.99
C ILE A 221 -3.12 13.53 1.94
N GLN A 222 -3.81 13.04 2.98
CA GLN A 222 -5.26 13.17 3.12
C GLN A 222 -5.68 14.51 3.77
N GLN A 223 -4.87 15.57 3.67
CA GLN A 223 -5.37 16.89 4.03
C GLN A 223 -6.45 17.28 3.01
N LYS A 224 -7.70 17.20 3.47
CA LYS A 224 -8.92 17.53 2.76
C LYS A 224 -8.84 19.02 2.39
N SER A 225 -8.30 19.35 1.21
CA SER A 225 -8.23 20.75 0.76
C SER A 225 -9.66 21.28 0.60
N PRO A 226 -10.09 22.30 1.36
CA PRO A 226 -11.31 23.01 1.01
C PRO A 226 -11.06 23.64 -0.37
N LEU A 227 -11.97 23.39 -1.32
CA LEU A 227 -11.94 24.06 -2.62
C LEU A 227 -11.94 25.57 -2.39
N HIS A 228 -10.82 26.24 -2.68
CA HIS A 228 -10.82 27.68 -2.87
C HIS A 228 -11.52 27.92 -4.22
N GLN A 229 -12.82 28.20 -4.17
CA GLN A 229 -13.54 28.66 -5.35
C GLN A 229 -13.03 30.05 -5.70
N SER A 230 -12.08 30.13 -6.62
CA SER A 230 -11.82 31.35 -7.37
C SER A 230 -13.08 31.65 -8.17
N PHE A 231 -13.96 32.50 -7.65
CA PHE A 231 -14.99 33.14 -8.45
C PHE A 231 -14.28 34.02 -9.48
N HIS A 232 -13.97 33.48 -10.65
CA HIS A 232 -13.88 34.32 -11.84
C HIS A 232 -15.30 34.79 -12.13
N LEU A 233 -15.63 35.97 -11.59
CA LEU A 233 -16.70 36.80 -12.11
C LEU A 233 -16.38 37.04 -13.59
N PHE A 234 -17.05 36.28 -14.46
CA PHE A 234 -17.24 36.65 -15.84
C PHE A 234 -18.07 37.95 -15.81
N ASP A 235 -17.39 39.06 -16.01
CA ASP A 235 -18.00 40.36 -16.23
C ASP A 235 -18.69 40.30 -17.60
N TRP A 236 -20.00 40.07 -17.59
CA TRP A 236 -20.86 40.13 -18.76
C TRP A 236 -21.82 41.30 -18.61
N GLY A 237 -21.60 42.35 -19.41
CA GLY A 237 -22.64 43.19 -19.96
C GLY A 237 -22.73 44.61 -19.40
N HIS A 238 -22.32 45.60 -20.20
CA HIS A 238 -23.27 46.37 -21.01
C HIS A 238 -22.56 47.43 -21.88
N GLU A 239 -22.43 47.16 -23.19
CA GLU A 239 -22.44 48.22 -24.19
C GLU A 239 -23.89 48.38 -24.66
N ILE A 240 -24.47 49.54 -24.35
CA ILE A 240 -25.72 50.03 -24.95
C ILE A 240 -25.32 51.01 -26.05
N ARG A 241 -25.92 50.82 -27.23
CA ARG A 241 -25.84 51.73 -28.39
C ARG A 241 -26.29 53.15 -28.06
#